data_AF-A0A081MZY1-F1
#
_entry.id   AF-A0A081MZY1-F1
#
_cell.length_a   1.000
_cell.length_b   1.000
_cell.length_c   1.000
_cell.angle_alpha   90.00
_cell.angle_beta   90.00
_cell.angle_gamma   90.00
#
_symmetry.space_group_name_H-M   'P 1'
#
loop_
_entity.id
_entity.type
_entity.pdbx_description
1 polymer ?
#
loop_
_entity_poly.entity_id
_entity_poly.type
_entity_poly.pdbx_seq_one_letter_code
_entity_poly.pdbx_strand_id
1 'polypeptide(L)'
;MKLVDCNMDWFPHGTVFRLPGKYPYENLVDFMVYDPAITDRGQGLMVSSGYKAGLILVLLPKESSTKGDLYRHSIEKNWLIKNWSQWVYPECPVSEVYVSEGYNAEPISMALT
;
A
#
# COMPACT_ATOMS: atom_id res chain seq x y z
N MET A 1 8.58 3.30 9.12
CA MET A 1 8.06 4.53 9.78
C MET A 1 6.53 4.47 9.79
N LYS A 2 5.80 5.08 10.76
CA LYS A 2 4.33 5.12 10.69
C LYS A 2 3.87 6.04 9.54
N LEU A 3 2.76 5.71 8.89
CA LEU A 3 2.21 6.44 7.73
C LEU A 3 1.88 7.89 8.10
N VAL A 4 1.26 8.10 9.26
CA VAL A 4 0.90 9.45 9.72
C VAL A 4 2.13 10.32 9.99
N ASP A 5 3.22 9.70 10.44
CA ASP A 5 4.45 10.40 10.88
C ASP A 5 5.51 10.55 9.78
N CYS A 6 5.32 9.95 8.60
CA CYS A 6 6.36 9.97 7.57
C CYS A 6 6.43 11.29 6.79
N ASN A 7 7.64 11.74 6.46
CA ASN A 7 7.87 12.98 5.70
C ASN A 7 7.64 12.82 4.18
N MET A 8 6.98 11.74 3.75
CA MET A 8 6.60 11.51 2.35
C MET A 8 5.26 12.17 2.06
N ASP A 9 5.13 12.86 0.93
CA ASP A 9 3.85 13.45 0.50
C ASP A 9 3.05 12.54 -0.44
N TRP A 10 3.70 11.55 -1.04
CA TRP A 10 3.08 10.60 -1.97
C TRP A 10 3.76 9.23 -1.95
N PHE A 11 3.02 8.22 -2.40
CA PHE A 11 3.43 6.82 -2.41
C PHE A 11 3.36 6.23 -3.82
N PRO A 12 4.50 6.02 -4.50
CA PRO A 12 4.54 5.39 -5.82
C PRO A 12 4.28 3.88 -5.74
N HIS A 13 4.09 3.24 -6.90
CA HIS A 13 4.09 1.78 -7.01
C HIS A 13 5.34 1.16 -6.35
N GLY A 14 5.18 -0.02 -5.76
CA GLY A 14 6.22 -0.69 -4.97
C GLY A 14 6.24 -0.29 -3.49
N THR A 15 5.67 0.86 -3.11
CA THR A 15 5.51 1.21 -1.69
C THR A 15 4.67 0.15 -0.97
N VAL A 16 5.08 -0.25 0.23
CA VAL A 16 4.40 -1.26 1.05
C VAL A 16 3.87 -0.64 2.34
N PHE A 17 2.60 -0.90 2.63
CA PHE A 17 1.92 -0.60 3.88
C PHE A 17 1.80 -1.86 4.73
N ARG A 18 2.48 -1.91 5.87
CA ARG A 18 2.40 -3.02 6.84
C ARG A 18 1.51 -2.64 8.00
N LEU A 19 0.56 -3.51 8.36
CA LEU A 19 -0.45 -3.20 9.36
C LEU A 19 -0.94 -4.44 10.11
N PRO A 20 -1.51 -4.28 11.32
CA PRO A 20 -2.29 -5.33 11.97
C PRO A 20 -3.42 -5.85 11.08
N GLY A 21 -3.38 -7.16 10.78
CA GLY A 21 -4.44 -7.84 10.04
C GLY A 21 -5.54 -8.37 10.96
N LYS A 22 -6.70 -8.68 10.37
CA LYS A 22 -7.81 -9.38 11.00
C LYS A 22 -8.16 -10.57 10.13
N TYR A 23 -8.65 -11.66 10.73
CA TYR A 23 -9.09 -12.84 10.00
C TYR A 23 -9.90 -12.46 8.75
N PRO A 24 -9.55 -12.97 7.56
CA PRO A 24 -8.64 -14.09 7.29
C PRO A 24 -7.17 -13.72 7.03
N TYR A 25 -6.74 -12.49 7.30
CA TYR A 25 -5.32 -12.12 7.25
C TYR A 25 -4.56 -12.63 8.49
N GLU A 26 -3.24 -12.73 8.37
CA GLU A 26 -2.33 -12.93 9.49
C GLU A 26 -2.33 -11.73 10.46
N ASN A 27 -1.63 -11.88 11.60
CA ASN A 27 -1.47 -10.79 12.58
C ASN A 27 -0.88 -9.51 11.97
N LEU A 28 -0.03 -9.66 10.96
CA LEU A 28 0.51 -8.56 10.16
C LEU A 28 0.34 -8.89 8.67
N VAL A 29 -0.13 -7.92 7.91
CA VAL A 29 -0.29 -8.02 6.45
C VAL A 29 0.34 -6.82 5.77
N ASP A 30 0.88 -7.07 4.58
CA ASP A 30 1.44 -6.07 3.69
C ASP A 30 0.49 -5.79 2.52
N PHE A 31 0.22 -4.52 2.28
CA PHE A 31 -0.45 -4.03 1.09
C PHE A 31 0.54 -3.22 0.24
N MET A 32 0.77 -3.64 -0.99
CA MET A 32 1.70 -2.99 -1.92
C MET A 32 0.94 -2.13 -2.92
N VAL A 33 1.45 -0.93 -3.18
CA VAL A 33 0.95 -0.06 -4.26
C VAL A 33 1.35 -0.67 -5.60
N TYR A 34 0.39 -0.76 -6.53
CA TYR A 34 0.65 -1.18 -7.90
C TYR A 34 0.05 -0.19 -8.90
N ASP A 35 0.69 -0.07 -10.06
CA ASP A 35 0.14 0.68 -11.18
C ASP A 35 -0.78 -0.22 -12.00
N PRO A 36 -2.09 0.07 -12.07
CA PRO A 36 -3.02 -0.71 -12.89
C PRO A 36 -2.83 -0.47 -14.41
N ALA A 37 -2.06 0.54 -14.81
CA ALA A 37 -1.91 1.00 -16.19
C ALA A 37 -3.25 1.36 -16.87
N ILE A 38 -4.21 1.87 -16.10
CA ILE A 38 -5.54 2.27 -16.58
C ILE A 38 -5.64 3.80 -16.64
N THR A 39 -6.02 4.33 -17.80
CA THR A 39 -6.31 5.76 -17.96
C THR A 39 -7.48 6.19 -17.07
N ASP A 40 -7.39 7.39 -16.49
CA ASP A 40 -8.42 7.97 -15.60
C ASP A 40 -8.71 7.20 -14.30
N ARG A 41 -7.77 6.37 -13.84
CA ARG A 41 -7.82 5.74 -12.52
C ARG A 41 -6.64 6.16 -11.64
N GLY A 42 -6.80 6.00 -10.33
CA GLY A 42 -5.71 6.10 -9.37
C GLY A 42 -4.86 4.82 -9.37
N GLN A 43 -3.87 4.77 -8.47
CA GLN A 43 -3.11 3.55 -8.21
C GLN A 43 -3.98 2.51 -7.48
N GLY A 44 -3.56 1.25 -7.50
CA GLY A 44 -4.20 0.19 -6.72
C GLY A 44 -3.37 -0.24 -5.54
N LEU A 45 -4.00 -0.97 -4.62
CA LEU A 45 -3.33 -1.74 -3.58
C LEU A 45 -3.60 -3.22 -3.83
N MET A 46 -2.57 -4.03 -3.66
CA MET A 46 -2.67 -5.49 -3.67
C MET A 46 -2.12 -6.05 -2.36
N VAL A 47 -2.63 -7.20 -1.94
CA VAL A 47 -2.06 -7.94 -0.82
C VAL A 47 -0.76 -8.58 -1.29
N SER A 48 0.35 -8.28 -0.61
CA SER A 48 1.69 -8.74 -1.02
C SER A 48 2.32 -9.76 -0.06
N SER A 49 1.63 -10.11 1.04
CA SER A 49 2.09 -11.11 2.00
C SER A 49 1.00 -12.08 2.41
N GLY A 50 1.41 -13.25 2.91
CA GLY A 50 0.52 -14.18 3.57
C GLY A 50 -0.44 -14.94 2.64
N TYR A 51 -1.49 -15.50 3.23
CA TYR A 51 -2.45 -16.38 2.57
C TYR A 51 -3.20 -15.72 1.41
N LYS A 52 -3.41 -14.41 1.49
CA LYS A 52 -4.10 -13.61 0.47
C LYS A 52 -3.15 -12.94 -0.52
N ALA A 53 -1.85 -13.22 -0.47
CA ALA A 53 -0.88 -12.62 -1.38
C ALA A 53 -1.27 -12.81 -2.86
N GLY A 54 -1.10 -11.76 -3.65
CA GLY A 54 -1.44 -11.73 -5.07
C GLY A 54 -2.86 -11.25 -5.38
N LEU A 55 -3.73 -11.11 -4.37
CA LEU A 55 -5.08 -10.56 -4.57
C LEU A 55 -5.05 -9.03 -4.67
N ILE A 56 -5.81 -8.48 -5.63
CA ILE A 56 -6.10 -7.04 -5.68
C ILE A 56 -6.98 -6.70 -4.48
N LEU A 57 -6.52 -5.77 -3.65
CA LEU A 57 -7.27 -5.26 -2.50
C LEU A 57 -8.26 -4.19 -2.96
N VAL A 58 -7.78 -3.17 -3.66
CA VAL A 58 -8.60 -2.06 -4.13
C VAL A 58 -7.93 -1.34 -5.32
N LEU A 59 -8.76 -0.83 -6.22
CA LEU A 59 -8.36 0.17 -7.21
C LEU A 59 -8.87 1.54 -6.74
N LEU A 60 -7.97 2.48 -6.43
CA LEU A 60 -8.35 3.78 -5.90
C LEU A 60 -8.86 4.72 -7.01
N PRO A 61 -9.72 5.69 -6.66
CA PRO A 61 -10.26 6.62 -7.63
C PRO A 61 -9.22 7.67 -8.04
N LYS A 62 -9.45 8.37 -9.15
CA LYS A 62 -8.48 9.32 -9.74
C LYS A 62 -8.06 10.43 -8.76
N GLU A 63 -8.96 10.87 -7.89
CA GLU A 63 -8.69 11.89 -6.87
C GLU A 63 -7.73 11.43 -5.77
N SER A 64 -7.41 10.13 -5.66
CA SER A 64 -6.37 9.65 -4.75
C SER A 64 -4.97 9.99 -5.25
N SER A 65 -4.82 10.32 -6.53
CA SER A 65 -3.52 10.65 -7.12
C SER A 65 -3.13 12.08 -6.82
N THR A 66 -1.81 12.32 -6.79
CA THR A 66 -1.27 13.68 -6.71
C THR A 66 -1.74 14.52 -7.92
N LYS A 67 -1.86 15.84 -7.70
CA LYS A 67 -2.18 16.79 -8.76
C LYS A 67 -0.90 17.19 -9.49
N GLY A 68 -0.89 17.09 -10.82
CA GLY A 68 0.22 17.53 -11.68
C GLY A 68 0.94 16.40 -12.38
N ASP A 69 1.73 16.74 -13.41
CA ASP A 69 2.22 15.79 -14.39
C ASP A 69 3.42 14.95 -13.94
N LEU A 70 4.16 15.42 -12.93
CA LEU A 70 5.39 14.79 -12.43
C LEU A 70 5.15 13.58 -11.53
N TYR A 71 3.94 13.41 -11.00
CA TYR A 71 3.63 12.42 -9.96
C TYR A 71 2.33 11.64 -10.24
N ARG A 72 1.89 11.60 -11.51
CA ARG A 72 0.60 11.01 -11.95
C ARG A 72 0.37 9.54 -11.56
N HIS A 73 1.37 8.88 -10.99
CA HIS A 73 1.38 7.46 -10.65
C HIS A 73 1.71 7.19 -9.17
N SER A 74 1.27 8.09 -8.28
CA SER A 74 1.45 7.94 -6.82
C SER A 74 0.17 8.31 -6.07
N ILE A 75 -0.05 7.64 -4.93
CA ILE A 75 -1.14 7.95 -3.99
C ILE A 75 -0.73 9.17 -3.14
N GLU A 76 -1.59 10.19 -3.05
CA GLU A 76 -1.36 11.36 -2.18
C GLU A 76 -1.57 11.00 -0.69
N LYS A 77 -0.63 11.40 0.17
CA LYS A 77 -0.61 10.99 1.58
C LYS A 77 -1.87 11.44 2.34
N ASN A 78 -2.26 12.70 2.24
CA ASN A 78 -3.37 13.23 3.03
C ASN A 78 -4.71 12.61 2.60
N TRP A 79 -4.88 12.37 1.31
CA TRP A 79 -6.01 11.65 0.76
C TRP A 79 -6.05 10.24 1.33
N LEU A 80 -4.94 9.51 1.31
CA LEU A 80 -4.87 8.15 1.86
C LEU A 80 -5.21 8.13 3.36
N ILE A 81 -4.64 9.05 4.15
CA ILE A 81 -4.95 9.18 5.58
C ILE A 81 -6.44 9.40 5.82
N LYS A 82 -7.02 10.37 5.10
CA LYS A 82 -8.42 10.75 5.25
C LYS A 82 -9.38 9.64 4.84
N ASN A 83 -9.00 8.85 3.83
CA ASN A 83 -9.88 7.89 3.16
C ASN A 83 -9.58 6.42 3.53
N TRP A 84 -8.60 6.18 4.40
CA TRP A 84 -8.09 4.84 4.73
C TRP A 84 -9.18 3.83 5.10
N SER A 85 -10.03 4.19 6.07
CA SER A 85 -11.09 3.30 6.56
C SER A 85 -12.16 3.03 5.50
N GLN A 86 -12.44 4.00 4.62
CA GLN A 86 -13.44 3.87 3.58
C GLN A 86 -12.96 3.00 2.41
N TRP A 87 -11.69 3.16 2.00
CA TRP A 87 -11.20 2.59 0.74
C TRP A 87 -10.25 1.42 0.93
N VAL A 88 -9.50 1.37 2.02
CA VAL A 88 -8.40 0.42 2.19
C VAL A 88 -8.76 -0.64 3.21
N TYR A 89 -8.83 -0.28 4.50
CA TYR A 89 -8.98 -1.27 5.55
C TYR A 89 -9.54 -0.67 6.85
N PRO A 90 -10.87 -0.75 7.09
CA PRO A 90 -11.50 -0.16 8.26
C PRO A 90 -11.12 -0.82 9.59
N GLU A 91 -10.64 -2.07 9.57
CA GLU A 91 -10.30 -2.83 10.78
C GLU A 91 -8.97 -2.40 11.42
N CYS A 92 -8.15 -1.61 10.72
CA CYS A 92 -6.90 -1.05 11.24
C CYS A 92 -6.94 0.48 11.17
N PRO A 93 -6.74 1.20 12.29
CA PRO A 93 -6.57 2.65 12.24
C PRO A 93 -5.31 3.02 11.46
N VAL A 94 -5.38 4.09 10.67
CA VAL A 94 -4.27 4.52 9.80
C VAL A 94 -3.00 4.91 10.58
N SER A 95 -3.15 5.32 11.85
CA SER A 95 -2.02 5.60 12.75
C SER A 95 -1.18 4.35 13.07
N GLU A 96 -1.74 3.15 12.90
CA GLU A 96 -1.03 1.90 13.14
C GLU A 96 -0.28 1.37 11.91
N VAL A 97 -0.48 1.99 10.75
CA VAL A 97 0.12 1.55 9.48
C VAL A 97 1.58 1.99 9.40
N TYR A 98 2.46 1.07 9.04
CA TYR A 98 3.86 1.33 8.73
C TYR A 98 4.07 1.42 7.22
N VAL A 99 5.02 2.25 6.80
CA VAL A 99 5.44 2.43 5.40
C VAL A 99 6.85 1.86 5.22
N SER A 100 7.05 1.15 4.10
CA SER A 100 8.33 0.72 3.53
C SER A 100 8.39 1.11 2.04
N GLU A 101 9.58 1.41 1.53
CA GLU A 101 9.80 1.73 0.11
C GLU A 101 9.64 0.52 -0.82
N GLY A 102 9.65 -0.69 -0.25
CA GLY A 102 9.44 -1.93 -0.98
C GLY A 102 10.03 -3.13 -0.24
N TYR A 103 10.24 -4.21 -1.00
CA TYR A 103 10.96 -5.40 -0.54
C TYR A 103 12.40 -5.37 -1.05
N ASN A 104 13.37 -5.67 -0.18
CA ASN A 104 14.74 -5.90 -0.60
C ASN A 104 14.81 -7.25 -1.32
N ALA A 105 15.24 -7.23 -2.58
CA ALA A 105 15.47 -8.42 -3.37
C ALA A 105 16.85 -9.04 -3.04
N GLU A 106 17.02 -9.46 -1.79
CA GLU A 106 18.18 -10.26 -1.42
C GLU A 106 18.02 -11.69 -1.97
N PRO A 107 19.10 -12.33 -2.46
CA PRO A 107 19.04 -13.72 -2.89
C PRO A 107 18.53 -14.61 -1.76
N ILE A 108 17.56 -15.48 -2.07
CA ILE A 108 17.14 -16.52 -1.12
C ILE A 108 18.34 -17.45 -0.94
N SER A 109 19.01 -17.37 0.21
CA SER A 109 19.95 -18.42 0.59
C SER A 109 19.12 -19.67 0.89
N MET A 110 19.13 -20.61 -0.05
CA MET A 110 18.67 -21.95 0.24
C MET A 110 19.68 -22.54 1.22
N ALA A 111 19.42 -22.43 2.51
CA ALA A 111 20.02 -23.36 3.46
C ALA A 111 19.47 -24.74 3.06
N LEU A 112 20.30 -25.53 2.38
CA LEU A 112 20.05 -26.94 2.15
C LEU A 112 19.95 -27.59 3.54
N THR A 113 18.72 -27.87 3.97
CA THR A 113 18.43 -28.76 5.11
C THR A 113 18.26 -30.18 4.61
#